data_AF-A0A522W422-F1
#
_entry.id   AF-A0A522W422-F1
#
_cell.length_a   1.000
_cell.length_b   1.000
_cell.length_c   1.000
_cell.angle_alpha   90.00
_cell.angle_beta   90.00
_cell.angle_gamma   90.00
#
_symmetry.space_group_name_H-M   'P 1'
#
loop_
_entity.id
_entity.type
_entity.pdbx_description
1 polymer ?
#
loop_
_entity_poly.entity_id
_entity_poly.type
_entity_poly.pdbx_seq_one_letter_code
_entity_poly.pdbx_strand_id
1 'polypeptide(L)'
;MDRPLTDLAGERLVRKAPNQILALDPGDRDYIRAGLAAVEEAFAVAARPDIPIELMPGRTLMRLLVDLRGQLRPRSPDQSEAWGLLAGAILILDAACSFATEHALAQRRRAETESSDQED
;
A
#
# COMPACT_ATOMS: atom_id res chain seq x y z
N MET A 1 6.52 -10.37 26.79
CA MET A 1 5.92 -10.31 25.45
C MET A 1 7.05 -10.05 24.48
N ASP A 2 7.48 -11.09 23.79
CA ASP A 2 8.60 -11.06 22.85
C ASP A 2 8.15 -10.25 21.64
N ARG A 3 8.60 -9.00 21.54
CA ARG A 3 8.28 -8.13 20.40
C ARG A 3 9.12 -8.68 19.25
N PRO A 4 8.54 -9.34 18.23
CA PRO A 4 9.36 -9.91 17.18
C PRO A 4 10.11 -8.76 16.51
N LEU A 5 11.35 -9.03 16.10
CA LEU A 5 12.17 -8.09 15.32
C LEU A 5 11.26 -7.32 14.37
N THR A 6 11.09 -6.03 14.64
CA THR A 6 10.28 -5.12 13.84
C THR A 6 10.63 -5.38 12.38
N ASP A 7 9.65 -5.74 11.55
CA ASP A 7 9.88 -5.86 10.10
C ASP A 7 10.23 -4.47 9.58
N LEU A 8 11.52 -4.16 9.58
CA LEU A 8 12.04 -2.84 9.21
C LEU A 8 11.74 -2.52 7.75
N ALA A 9 11.64 -3.54 6.88
CA ALA A 9 11.29 -3.33 5.49
C ALA A 9 9.81 -2.93 5.36
N GLY A 10 8.92 -3.67 6.01
CA GLY A 10 7.50 -3.33 6.11
C GLY A 10 7.27 -1.93 6.69
N GLU A 11 7.92 -1.61 7.81
CA GLU A 11 7.80 -0.28 8.44
C GLU A 11 8.30 0.86 7.53
N ARG A 12 9.35 0.63 6.74
CA ARG A 12 9.84 1.63 5.77
C ARG A 12 8.79 1.91 4.70
N LEU A 13 8.12 0.86 4.18
CA LEU A 13 7.05 1.03 3.20
C LEU A 13 5.88 1.83 3.77
N VAL A 14 5.45 1.52 5.00
CA VAL A 14 4.35 2.26 5.64
C VAL A 14 4.71 3.73 5.88
N ARG A 15 5.95 4.03 6.30
CA ARG A 15 6.40 5.42 6.50
C ARG A 15 6.49 6.19 5.18
N LYS A 16 6.95 5.52 4.12
CA LYS A 16 7.05 6.09 2.76
C LYS A 16 5.67 6.41 2.19
N ALA A 17 4.67 5.58 2.46
CA ALA A 17 3.32 5.77 1.96
C ALA A 17 2.68 7.08 2.50
N PRO A 18 1.98 7.85 1.64
CA PRO A 18 1.44 9.14 2.02
C PRO A 18 0.17 9.01 2.88
N ASN A 19 -0.12 10.02 3.69
CA ASN A 19 -1.30 10.07 4.56
C ASN A 19 -2.53 10.69 3.88
N GLN A 20 -2.71 10.39 2.59
CA GLN A 20 -3.82 10.87 1.78
C GLN A 20 -4.37 9.73 0.95
N ILE A 21 -5.61 9.87 0.48
CA ILE A 21 -6.21 8.91 -0.46
C ILE A 21 -5.37 8.91 -1.74
N LEU A 22 -5.02 7.70 -2.20
CA LEU A 22 -4.29 7.51 -3.45
C LEU A 22 -5.27 7.40 -4.61
N ALA A 23 -4.99 8.13 -5.69
CA ALA A 23 -5.67 7.95 -6.96
C ALA A 23 -5.11 6.69 -7.66
N LEU A 24 -5.50 5.51 -7.17
CA LEU A 24 -5.14 4.24 -7.80
C LEU A 24 -5.88 4.08 -9.13
N ASP A 25 -5.23 3.55 -10.15
CA ASP A 25 -5.91 3.17 -11.38
C ASP A 25 -6.85 1.98 -11.13
N PRO A 26 -7.93 1.81 -11.93
CA PRO A 26 -8.89 0.73 -11.71
C PRO A 26 -8.25 -0.66 -11.64
N GLY A 27 -7.29 -0.94 -12.52
CA GLY A 27 -6.57 -2.23 -12.54
C GLY A 27 -5.79 -2.51 -11.26
N ASP A 28 -5.11 -1.49 -10.70
CA ASP A 28 -4.38 -1.62 -9.44
C ASP A 28 -5.34 -1.90 -8.27
N ARG A 29 -6.48 -1.21 -8.25
CA ARG A 29 -7.52 -1.44 -7.23
C ARG A 29 -8.06 -2.87 -7.30
N ASP A 30 -8.34 -3.35 -8.51
CA ASP A 30 -8.88 -4.69 -8.72
C ASP A 30 -7.86 -5.76 -8.32
N TYR A 31 -6.57 -5.54 -8.63
CA TYR A 31 -5.50 -6.44 -8.20
C TYR A 31 -5.39 -6.50 -6.68
N ILE A 32 -5.38 -5.35 -6.00
CA ILE A 32 -5.30 -5.30 -4.53
C ILE A 32 -6.52 -5.99 -3.90
N ARG A 33 -7.74 -5.74 -4.43
CA ARG A 33 -8.96 -6.42 -3.97
C ARG A 33 -8.90 -7.92 -4.17
N ALA A 34 -8.43 -8.38 -5.33
CA ALA A 34 -8.28 -9.81 -5.62
C ALA A 34 -7.27 -10.47 -4.66
N GLY A 35 -6.15 -9.81 -4.38
CA GLY A 35 -5.16 -10.29 -3.41
C GLY A 35 -5.73 -10.41 -2.00
N LEU A 36 -6.47 -9.41 -1.52
CA LEU A 36 -7.13 -9.45 -0.21
C LEU A 36 -8.20 -10.54 -0.13
N ALA A 37 -8.99 -10.73 -1.19
CA ALA A 37 -9.99 -11.79 -1.27
C ALA A 37 -9.35 -13.19 -1.25
N ALA A 38 -8.28 -13.41 -2.03
CA ALA A 38 -7.55 -14.67 -2.05
C ALA A 38 -6.93 -14.99 -0.68
N VAL A 39 -6.41 -13.98 0.03
CA VAL A 39 -5.89 -14.15 1.40
C VAL A 39 -7.01 -14.54 2.37
N GLU A 40 -8.14 -13.84 2.34
CA GLU A 40 -9.29 -14.14 3.18
C GLU A 40 -9.78 -15.57 3.01
N GLU A 41 -9.90 -16.02 1.76
CA GLU A 41 -10.33 -17.38 1.42
C GLU A 41 -9.29 -18.43 1.83
N ALA A 42 -8.02 -18.28 1.43
CA ALA A 42 -7.00 -19.31 1.66
C ALA A 42 -6.55 -19.44 3.13
N PHE A 43 -6.65 -18.36 3.91
CA PHE A 43 -6.24 -18.34 5.32
C PHE A 43 -7.42 -18.33 6.30
N ALA A 44 -8.66 -18.18 5.82
CA ALA A 44 -9.87 -18.06 6.65
C ALA A 44 -9.76 -16.94 7.71
N VAL A 45 -9.27 -15.77 7.28
CA VAL A 45 -9.08 -14.57 8.14
C VAL A 45 -9.83 -13.38 7.55
N ALA A 46 -10.25 -12.44 8.40
CA ALA A 46 -10.82 -11.17 7.93
C ALA A 46 -9.70 -10.27 7.35
N ALA A 47 -9.40 -10.43 6.06
CA ALA A 47 -8.36 -9.64 5.39
C ALA A 47 -8.94 -8.42 4.65
N ARG A 48 -10.22 -8.47 4.25
CA ARG A 48 -10.86 -7.34 3.58
C ARG A 48 -11.23 -6.25 4.59
N PRO A 49 -10.91 -4.97 4.32
CA PRO A 49 -11.32 -3.87 5.17
C PRO A 49 -12.82 -3.58 5.05
N ASP A 50 -13.43 -3.09 6.12
CA ASP A 50 -14.84 -2.64 6.12
C ASP A 50 -15.04 -1.38 5.26
N ILE A 51 -13.97 -0.60 5.05
CA ILE A 51 -13.97 0.62 4.24
C ILE A 51 -13.44 0.28 2.85
N PRO A 52 -14.07 0.74 1.76
CA PRO A 52 -13.56 0.57 0.41
C PRO A 52 -12.11 1.07 0.27
N ILE A 53 -11.26 0.27 -0.38
CA ILE A 53 -9.81 0.57 -0.46
C ILE A 53 -9.50 1.89 -1.16
N GLU A 54 -10.36 2.33 -2.08
CA GLU A 54 -10.27 3.60 -2.79
C GLU A 54 -10.53 4.83 -1.90
N LEU A 55 -11.09 4.63 -0.70
CA LEU A 55 -11.30 5.68 0.29
C LEU A 55 -10.24 5.65 1.41
N MET A 56 -9.33 4.67 1.39
CA MET A 56 -8.29 4.54 2.39
C MET A 56 -7.09 5.42 2.07
N PRO A 57 -6.48 6.09 3.06
CA PRO A 57 -5.17 6.67 2.89
C PRO A 57 -4.13 5.63 2.49
N GLY A 58 -3.20 5.98 1.60
CA GLY A 58 -2.15 5.06 1.12
C GLY A 58 -1.37 4.41 2.26
N ARG A 59 -1.06 5.18 3.30
CA ARG A 59 -0.42 4.68 4.53
C ARG A 59 -1.23 3.62 5.26
N THR A 60 -2.54 3.81 5.37
CA THR A 60 -3.45 2.88 6.04
C THR A 60 -3.54 1.58 5.24
N LEU A 61 -3.68 1.68 3.92
CA LEU A 61 -3.73 0.51 3.04
C LEU A 61 -2.38 -0.26 3.06
N MET A 62 -1.25 0.45 3.01
CA MET A 62 0.07 -0.19 3.09
C MET A 62 0.27 -0.91 4.43
N ARG A 63 -0.16 -0.29 5.55
CA ARG A 63 -0.12 -0.92 6.87
C ARG A 63 -0.89 -2.23 6.90
N LEU A 64 -2.13 -2.23 6.39
CA LEU A 64 -2.96 -3.43 6.30
C LEU A 64 -2.24 -4.56 5.54
N LEU A 65 -1.73 -4.27 4.34
CA LEU A 65 -1.07 -5.28 3.51
C LEU A 65 0.20 -5.83 4.17
N VAL A 66 1.05 -4.97 4.74
CA VAL A 66 2.27 -5.35 5.44
C VAL A 66 1.96 -6.18 6.69
N ASP A 67 0.97 -5.79 7.48
CA ASP A 67 0.59 -6.50 8.70
C ASP A 67 0.07 -7.91 8.37
N LEU A 68 -0.80 -8.05 7.37
CA LEU A 68 -1.25 -9.35 6.86
C LEU A 68 -0.04 -10.20 6.42
N ARG A 69 0.87 -9.59 5.64
CA ARG A 69 2.04 -10.28 5.10
C ARG A 69 3.04 -10.72 6.18
N GLY A 70 3.10 -9.99 7.29
CA GLY A 70 3.95 -10.28 8.45
C GLY A 70 3.37 -11.36 9.37
N GLN A 71 2.04 -11.45 9.47
CA GLN A 71 1.35 -12.40 10.35
C GLN A 71 1.09 -13.76 9.71
N LEU A 72 0.89 -13.81 8.39
CA LEU A 72 0.54 -15.04 7.70
C LEU A 72 1.77 -15.88 7.36
N ARG A 73 1.67 -17.20 7.57
CA ARG A 73 2.68 -18.20 7.19
C ARG A 73 2.01 -19.29 6.36
N PRO A 74 2.27 -19.37 5.04
CA PRO A 74 1.61 -20.32 4.17
C PRO A 74 2.01 -21.77 4.52
N ARG A 75 1.03 -22.68 4.48
CA ARG A 75 1.19 -24.12 4.75
C ARG A 75 0.63 -25.01 3.66
N SER A 76 0.00 -24.42 2.64
CA SER A 76 -0.54 -25.11 1.46
C SER A 76 -0.15 -24.37 0.18
N PRO A 77 -0.28 -25.02 -1.00
CA PRO A 77 -0.11 -24.35 -2.29
C PRO A 77 -1.01 -23.11 -2.42
N ASP A 78 -2.30 -23.24 -2.12
CA ASP A 78 -3.28 -22.14 -2.23
C ASP A 78 -2.90 -20.95 -1.35
N GLN A 79 -2.45 -21.21 -0.11
CA GLN A 79 -1.94 -20.18 0.79
C GLN A 79 -0.67 -19.53 0.25
N SER A 80 0.19 -20.28 -0.43
CA SER A 80 1.43 -19.75 -1.03
C SER A 80 1.11 -18.84 -2.22
N GLU A 81 0.12 -19.20 -3.02
CA GLU A 81 -0.38 -18.37 -4.12
C GLU A 81 -0.99 -17.07 -3.60
N ALA A 82 -1.92 -17.14 -2.66
CA ALA A 82 -2.54 -15.97 -2.03
C ALA A 82 -1.49 -15.05 -1.38
N TRP A 83 -0.48 -15.63 -0.73
CA TRP A 83 0.63 -14.87 -0.14
C TRP A 83 1.53 -14.21 -1.19
N GLY A 84 1.68 -14.81 -2.37
CA GLY A 84 2.33 -14.21 -3.54
C GLY A 84 1.53 -13.03 -4.10
N LEU A 85 0.21 -13.15 -4.24
CA LEU A 85 -0.67 -12.06 -4.64
C LEU A 85 -0.60 -10.87 -3.67
N LEU A 86 -0.54 -11.15 -2.37
CA LEU A 86 -0.35 -10.12 -1.34
C LEU A 86 0.97 -9.37 -1.51
N ALA A 87 2.06 -10.08 -1.86
CA ALA A 87 3.33 -9.43 -2.17
C ALA A 87 3.25 -8.54 -3.42
N GLY A 88 2.54 -8.99 -4.46
CA GLY A 88 2.25 -8.18 -5.65
C GLY A 88 1.46 -6.91 -5.33
N ALA A 89 0.44 -7.02 -4.47
CA ALA A 89 -0.37 -5.88 -4.03
C ALA A 89 0.46 -4.82 -3.28
N ILE A 90 1.41 -5.25 -2.44
CA ILE A 90 2.36 -4.35 -1.77
C ILE A 90 3.23 -3.60 -2.80
N LEU A 91 3.74 -4.30 -3.81
CA LEU A 91 4.59 -3.69 -4.84
C LEU A 91 3.84 -2.66 -5.69
N ILE A 92 2.61 -2.99 -6.11
CA ILE A 92 1.73 -2.07 -6.85
C ILE A 92 1.48 -0.81 -6.02
N LEU A 93 1.13 -0.99 -4.74
CA LEU A 93 0.85 0.14 -3.87
C LEU A 93 2.11 1.00 -3.62
N ASP A 94 3.29 0.40 -3.47
CA ASP A 94 4.54 1.15 -3.32
C ASP A 94 4.88 1.97 -4.58
N ALA A 95 4.65 1.40 -5.77
CA ALA A 95 4.80 2.12 -7.03
C ALA A 95 3.84 3.33 -7.09
N ALA A 96 2.55 3.13 -6.79
CA ALA A 96 1.56 4.20 -6.76
C ALA A 96 1.91 5.29 -5.73
N CYS A 97 2.41 4.91 -4.55
CA CYS A 97 2.90 5.86 -3.54
C CYS A 97 4.06 6.71 -4.07
N SER A 98 4.97 6.09 -4.82
CA SER A 98 6.15 6.75 -5.39
C SER A 98 5.71 7.79 -6.43
N PHE A 99 4.82 7.41 -7.37
CA PHE A 99 4.28 8.35 -8.36
C PHE A 99 3.52 9.51 -7.73
N ALA A 100 2.68 9.25 -6.73
CA ALA A 100 1.94 10.31 -6.03
C ALA A 100 2.89 11.31 -5.33
N THR A 101 3.96 10.80 -4.73
CA THR A 101 4.97 11.63 -4.05
C THR A 101 5.74 12.49 -5.05
N GLU A 102 6.21 11.89 -6.16
CA GLU A 102 6.93 12.61 -7.21
C GLU A 102 6.05 13.69 -7.86
N HIS A 103 4.77 13.37 -8.10
CA HIS A 103 3.82 14.33 -8.64
C HIS A 103 3.64 15.53 -7.70
N ALA A 104 3.45 15.29 -6.41
CA ALA A 104 3.33 16.35 -5.41
C ALA A 104 4.58 17.23 -5.33
N LEU A 105 5.77 16.64 -5.39
CA LEU A 105 7.04 17.40 -5.43
C LEU A 105 7.17 18.23 -6.70
N ALA A 106 6.79 17.68 -7.86
CA ALA A 106 6.80 18.40 -9.12
C ALA A 106 5.85 19.60 -9.12
N GLN A 107 4.66 19.46 -8.53
CA GLN A 107 3.71 20.57 -8.37
C GLN A 107 4.26 21.69 -7.49
N ARG A 108 4.88 21.34 -6.35
CA ARG A 108 5.50 22.34 -5.45
C ARG A 108 6.61 23.14 -6.13
N ARG A 109 7.51 22.45 -6.85
CA ARG A 109 8.59 23.12 -7.60
C ARG A 109 8.06 24.12 -8.61
N ARG A 110 6.96 23.81 -9.31
CA ARG A 110 6.33 24.73 -10.26
C ARG A 110 5.76 25.97 -9.57
N ALA A 111 5.03 25.76 -8.47
CA ALA A 111 4.47 26.86 -7.69
C ALA A 111 5.54 27.79 -7.11
N GLU A 112 6.68 27.24 -6.67
CA GLU A 112 7.83 28.01 -6.18
C GLU A 112 8.47 28.87 -7.29
N THR A 113 8.61 28.34 -8.51
CA THR A 113 9.09 29.11 -9.66
C THR A 113 8.12 30.24 -10.04
N GLU A 114 6.82 29.94 -10.13
CA GLU A 114 5.79 30.94 -10.48
C GLU A 114 5.66 32.05 -9.43
N SER A 115 5.92 31.77 -8.16
CA SER A 115 5.93 32.77 -7.08
C SER A 115 7.17 33.65 -7.10
N SER A 116 8.33 33.12 -7.50
CA SER A 116 9.58 33.88 -7.60
C SER A 116 9.55 34.87 -8.77
N ASP A 117 8.88 34.53 -9.86
CA ASP A 117 8.75 35.40 -11.04
C ASP A 117 7.76 36.57 -10.84
N GLN A 118 6.98 36.58 -9.74
CA GLN A 118 6.02 37.64 -9.41
C GLN A 118 6.57 38.67 -8.41
N GLU A 119 7.73 38.42 -7.80
CA GLU A 119 8.38 39.31 -6.82
C GLU A 119 9.49 40.19 -7.44
N ASP A 120 9.79 40.04 -8.74
CA ASP A 120 10.69 40.88 -9.56
C ASP A 120 9.92 41.84 -10.49
#